data_AF-A0A9D6ZIG1-F1
#
_entry.id   AF-A0A9D6ZIG1-F1
#
_cell.length_a   1.000
_cell.length_b   1.000
_cell.length_c   1.000
_cell.angle_alpha   90.00
_cell.angle_beta   90.00
_cell.angle_gamma   90.00
#
_symmetry.space_group_name_H-M   'P 1'
#
loop_
_entity.id
_entity.type
_entity.pdbx_description
1 polymer ?
#
loop_
_entity_poly.entity_id
_entity_poly.type
_entity_poly.pdbx_seq_one_letter_code
_entity_poly.pdbx_strand_id
1 'polypeptide(L)'
;MPYAVIIVWLTVVAVPVAFAETLVPPANGAPSELGSDTRAWLDLQRNGQAAAPQRPVSGVVASRTYKRYLDSFNHPIPMFFERESGNAPAQ
;
A
#
# COMPACT_ATOMS: atom_id res chain seq x y z
N MET A 1 13.56 -5.28 36.15
CA MET A 1 13.26 -6.23 35.06
C MET A 1 13.25 -5.46 33.75
N PRO A 2 14.33 -5.42 32.95
CA PRO A 2 14.31 -4.71 31.66
C PRO A 2 13.59 -5.58 30.61
N TYR A 3 12.55 -5.00 29.99
CA TYR A 3 11.79 -5.64 28.92
C TYR A 3 12.66 -5.80 27.67
N ALA A 4 12.91 -7.04 27.26
CA ALA A 4 13.56 -7.36 25.99
C ALA A 4 12.61 -7.02 24.83
N VAL A 5 13.04 -6.10 23.96
CA VAL A 5 12.34 -5.79 22.71
C VAL A 5 12.70 -6.87 21.69
N ILE A 6 11.81 -7.84 21.49
CA ILE A 6 11.95 -8.86 20.45
C ILE A 6 11.47 -8.24 19.13
N ILE A 7 12.41 -7.81 18.29
CA ILE A 7 12.12 -7.42 16.91
C ILE A 7 12.02 -8.72 16.10
N VAL A 8 10.79 -9.16 15.82
CA VAL A 8 10.53 -10.24 14.86
C VAL A 8 10.67 -9.67 13.46
N TRP A 9 11.75 -10.03 12.77
CA TRP A 9 11.89 -9.80 11.34
C TRP A 9 10.98 -10.79 10.61
N LEU A 10 9.98 -10.27 9.91
CA LEU A 10 9.12 -11.09 9.04
C LEU A 10 9.89 -11.39 7.75
N THR A 11 10.46 -12.59 7.68
CA THR A 11 11.08 -13.10 6.45
C THR A 11 9.99 -13.40 5.43
N VAL A 12 10.02 -12.70 4.30
CA VAL A 12 9.23 -13.09 3.12
C VAL A 12 9.88 -14.33 2.54
N VAL A 13 9.26 -15.49 2.74
CA VAL A 13 9.61 -16.72 2.02
C VAL A 13 9.06 -16.58 0.61
N ALA A 14 9.93 -16.43 -0.38
CA ALA A 14 9.57 -16.55 -1.78
C ALA A 14 9.26 -18.02 -2.07
N VAL A 15 7.98 -18.35 -2.24
CA VAL A 15 7.56 -19.66 -2.73
C VAL A 15 7.68 -19.64 -4.25
N PRO A 16 8.54 -20.46 -4.88
CA PRO A 16 8.53 -20.60 -6.32
C PRO A 16 7.25 -21.36 -6.72
N VAL A 17 6.38 -20.69 -7.48
CA VAL A 17 5.24 -21.36 -8.12
C VAL A 17 5.79 -22.11 -9.32
N ALA A 18 5.93 -23.43 -9.20
CA ALA A 18 6.19 -24.31 -10.33
C ALA A 18 4.85 -24.61 -11.04
N PHE A 19 4.65 -24.06 -12.24
CA PHE A 19 3.52 -24.44 -13.09
C PHE A 19 3.88 -25.72 -13.84
N ALA A 20 3.31 -26.85 -13.42
CA ALA A 20 3.27 -28.06 -14.23
C ALA A 20 2.05 -27.98 -15.15
N GLU A 21 2.23 -27.67 -16.44
CA GLU A 21 1.16 -27.78 -17.43
C GLU A 21 0.95 -29.25 -17.79
N THR A 22 -0.04 -29.88 -17.14
CA THR A 22 -0.66 -31.09 -17.66
C THR A 22 -1.64 -30.65 -18.76
N LEU A 23 -1.35 -31.00 -20.00
CA LEU A 23 -2.21 -30.70 -21.15
C LEU A 23 -3.53 -31.48 -21.04
N VAL A 24 -4.56 -30.82 -20.50
CA VAL A 24 -5.95 -31.31 -20.53
C VAL A 24 -6.57 -30.84 -21.86
N PRO A 25 -7.16 -31.74 -22.68
CA PRO A 25 -7.80 -31.35 -23.93
C PRO A 25 -8.98 -30.39 -23.68
N PRO A 26 -9.32 -29.49 -24.62
CA PRO A 26 -10.36 -28.49 -24.39
C PRO A 26 -11.70 -29.19 -24.23
N ALA A 27 -12.21 -29.23 -23.00
CA ALA A 27 -13.63 -29.43 -22.77
C ALA A 27 -14.35 -28.27 -23.49
N ASN A 28 -15.39 -28.57 -24.28
CA ASN A 28 -16.25 -27.57 -24.90
C ASN A 28 -16.80 -26.64 -23.82
N GLY A 29 -16.10 -25.53 -23.60
CA GLY A 29 -16.33 -24.62 -22.50
C GLY A 29 -17.56 -23.78 -22.80
N ALA A 30 -18.51 -23.76 -21.85
CA ALA A 30 -19.48 -22.68 -21.76
C ALA A 30 -18.76 -21.33 -21.97
N PRO A 31 -19.39 -20.34 -22.62
CA PRO A 31 -18.75 -19.06 -22.84
C PRO A 31 -18.24 -18.53 -21.50
N SER A 32 -16.92 -18.36 -21.39
CA SER A 32 -16.30 -17.66 -20.27
C SER A 32 -17.06 -16.34 -20.11
N GLU A 33 -17.75 -16.17 -18.98
CA GLU A 33 -18.42 -14.92 -18.66
C GLU A 33 -17.35 -13.84 -18.46
N LEU A 34 -16.96 -13.19 -19.55
CA LEU A 34 -16.06 -12.05 -19.54
C LEU A 34 -16.50 -11.07 -18.44
N GLY A 35 -15.59 -10.84 -17.48
CA GLY A 35 -15.80 -9.90 -16.38
C GLY A 35 -16.49 -10.45 -15.13
N SER A 36 -16.70 -11.77 -14.98
CA SER A 36 -17.16 -12.36 -13.72
C SER A 36 -16.23 -11.99 -12.55
N ASP A 37 -14.92 -12.12 -12.74
CA ASP A 37 -13.91 -11.75 -11.76
C ASP A 37 -13.98 -10.25 -11.42
N THR A 38 -14.10 -9.40 -12.44
CA THR A 38 -14.24 -7.95 -12.25
C THR A 38 -15.48 -7.62 -11.41
N ARG A 39 -16.62 -8.25 -11.70
CA ARG A 39 -17.85 -8.07 -10.92
C ARG A 39 -17.67 -8.53 -9.47
N ALA A 40 -17.04 -9.68 -9.26
CA ALA A 40 -16.75 -10.19 -7.92
C ALA A 40 -15.84 -9.24 -7.12
N TRP A 41 -14.81 -8.67 -7.73
CA TRP A 41 -13.93 -7.68 -7.08
C TRP A 41 -14.66 -6.38 -6.73
N LEU A 42 -15.52 -5.89 -7.63
CA LEU A 42 -16.31 -4.69 -7.38
C LEU A 42 -17.35 -4.92 -6.27
N ASP A 43 -18.00 -6.07 -6.24
CA ASP A 43 -18.92 -6.43 -5.16
C ASP A 43 -18.17 -6.53 -3.81
N LEU A 44 -16.97 -7.13 -3.79
CA LEU A 44 -16.14 -7.20 -2.59
C LEU A 44 -15.78 -5.82 -2.04
N GLN A 45 -15.38 -4.88 -2.93
CA GLN A 45 -15.04 -3.51 -2.57
C GLN A 45 -16.28 -2.72 -2.10
N ARG A 46 -17.37 -2.78 -2.86
CA ARG A 46 -18.61 -2.04 -2.56
C ARG A 46 -19.19 -2.47 -1.23
N ASN A 47 -19.21 -3.77 -0.97
CA ASN A 47 -19.80 -4.31 0.25
C ASN A 47 -18.87 -4.16 1.46
N GLY A 48 -17.63 -3.67 1.27
CA GLY A 48 -16.66 -3.44 2.35
C GLY A 48 -16.21 -4.70 3.07
N GLN A 49 -16.44 -5.88 2.50
CA GLN A 49 -16.13 -7.17 3.15
C GLN A 49 -14.62 -7.36 3.38
N ALA A 50 -13.79 -6.69 2.58
CA ALA A 50 -12.33 -6.65 2.72
C ALA A 50 -11.82 -5.33 3.34
N ALA A 51 -12.70 -4.49 3.90
CA ALA A 51 -12.29 -3.23 4.51
C ALA A 51 -11.51 -3.48 5.81
N ALA A 52 -10.43 -2.73 6.02
CA ALA A 52 -9.70 -2.75 7.28
C ALA A 52 -10.54 -2.15 8.41
N PRO A 53 -10.32 -2.56 9.68
CA PRO A 53 -10.96 -1.92 10.83
C PRO A 53 -10.66 -0.42 10.90
N GLN A 54 -11.63 0.35 11.41
CA GLN A 54 -11.44 1.79 11.63
C GLN A 54 -10.31 2.05 12.61
N ARG A 55 -9.41 2.97 12.27
CA ARG A 55 -8.29 3.41 13.11
C ARG A 55 -8.52 4.85 13.57
N PRO A 56 -9.12 5.06 14.76
CA PRO A 56 -9.38 6.41 15.24
C PRO A 56 -8.07 7.14 15.54
N VAL A 57 -8.02 8.42 15.19
CA VAL A 57 -6.90 9.31 15.54
C VAL A 57 -7.20 9.91 16.91
N SER A 58 -6.23 9.90 17.82
CA SER A 58 -6.39 10.53 19.14
C SER A 58 -6.57 12.05 19.00
N GLY A 59 -7.35 12.66 19.91
CA GLY A 59 -7.59 14.10 19.88
C GLY A 59 -6.30 14.94 19.85
N VAL A 60 -5.29 14.54 20.64
CA VAL A 60 -3.97 15.21 20.65
C VAL A 60 -3.27 15.14 19.29
N VAL A 61 -3.30 13.97 18.63
CA VAL A 61 -2.72 13.82 17.28
C VAL A 61 -3.52 14.63 16.26
N ALA A 62 -4.85 14.59 16.33
CA ALA A 62 -5.72 15.37 15.45
C ALA A 62 -5.43 16.87 15.56
N SER A 63 -5.34 17.40 16.79
CA SER A 63 -5.02 18.82 17.03
C SER A 63 -3.65 19.21 16.49
N ARG A 64 -2.63 18.37 16.66
CA ARG A 64 -1.29 18.62 16.13
C ARG A 64 -1.24 18.59 14.61
N THR A 65 -1.93 17.64 13.99
CA THR A 65 -2.05 17.55 12.52
C THR A 65 -2.76 18.78 11.97
N TYR A 66 -3.85 19.22 12.60
CA TYR A 66 -4.57 20.42 12.20
C TYR A 66 -3.71 21.69 12.33
N LYS A 67 -2.97 21.84 13.44
CA LYS A 67 -2.02 22.95 13.60
C LYS A 67 -0.96 22.95 12.49
N ARG A 68 -0.35 21.80 12.19
CA ARG A 68 0.65 21.70 11.11
C ARG A 68 0.07 22.07 9.74
N TYR A 69 -1.17 21.67 9.47
CA TYR A 69 -1.87 22.05 8.25
C TYR A 69 -1.99 23.58 8.15
N LEU A 70 -2.44 24.26 9.21
CA LEU A 70 -2.50 25.72 9.23
C LEU A 70 -1.12 26.36 9.06
N ASP A 71 -0.12 25.86 9.79
CA ASP A 71 1.25 26.39 9.73
C ASP A 71 1.88 26.22 8.33
N SER A 72 1.43 25.25 7.52
CA SER A 72 1.94 25.01 6.16
C SER A 72 1.65 26.16 5.19
N PHE A 73 0.59 26.94 5.43
CA PHE A 73 0.24 28.10 4.61
C PHE A 73 0.96 29.38 5.00
N ASN A 74 1.68 29.38 6.13
CA ASN A 74 2.44 30.54 6.58
C ASN A 74 3.76 30.73 5.82
N HIS A 75 4.12 29.79 4.95
CA HIS A 75 5.34 29.84 4.16
C HIS A 75 4.98 30.11 2.69
N PRO A 76 5.48 31.20 2.09
CA PRO A 76 5.22 31.47 0.68
C PRO A 76 5.84 30.38 -0.19
N ILE A 77 5.19 30.07 -1.31
CA ILE A 77 5.76 29.20 -2.32
C ILE A 77 6.98 29.91 -2.93
N PRO A 78 8.19 29.32 -2.89
CA PRO A 78 9.36 29.93 -3.50
C PRO A 78 9.19 30.06 -5.02
N MET A 79 9.70 31.16 -5.58
CA MET A 79 9.74 31.32 -7.05
C MET A 79 10.68 30.30 -7.73
N PHE A 80 11.70 29.85 -7.00
CA PHE A 80 12.68 28.88 -7.45
C PHE A 80 13.03 27.95 -6.30
N PHE A 81 13.22 26.66 -6.60
CA PHE A 81 13.83 25.71 -5.67
C PHE A 81 15.30 25.55 -6.05
N GLU A 82 16.19 25.72 -5.08
CA GLU A 82 17.60 25.39 -5.28
C GLU A 82 17.72 23.89 -5.57
N ARG A 83 18.31 23.55 -6.72
CA ARG A 83 18.74 22.19 -6.99
C ARG A 83 20.08 22.01 -6.32
N GLU A 84 20.14 21.17 -5.30
CA GLU A 84 21.40 20.73 -4.73
C GLU A 84 22.23 20.12 -5.88
N SER A 85 23.28 20.83 -6.30
CA SER A 85 24.22 20.30 -7.27
C SER A 85 24.95 19.16 -6.56
N GLY A 86 24.66 17.92 -6.95
CA GLY A 86 25.31 16.74 -6.40
C GLY A 86 26.80 16.73 -6.75
N ASN A 87 27.61 17.48 -6.01
CA ASN A 87 29.06 17.39 -6.06
C ASN A 87 29.47 16.26 -5.10
N ALA A 88 29.26 15.02 -5.53
CA ALA A 88 29.91 13.89 -4.89
C ALA A 88 31.42 14.00 -5.18
N PRO A 89 32.31 13.97 -4.17
CA PRO A 89 33.73 13.91 -4.44
C PRO A 89 34.05 12.65 -5.25
N ALA A 90 34.81 12.79 -6.33
CA ALA A 90 35.38 11.66 -7.04
C ALA A 90 36.27 10.87 -6.07
N GLN A 91 35.92 9.61 -5.84
CA GLN A 91 36.79 8.63 -5.16
C GLN A 91 37.94 8.24 -6.08
#